data_AF-A0A1T1BW55-F1
#
_entry.id   AF-A0A1T1BW55-F1
#
_cell.length_a   1.000
_cell.length_b   1.000
_cell.length_c   1.000
_cell.angle_alpha   90.00
_cell.angle_beta   90.00
_cell.angle_gamma   90.00
#
_symmetry.space_group_name_H-M   'P 1'
#
loop_
_entity.id
_entity.type
_entity.pdbx_description
1 polymer ?
#
loop_
_entity_poly.entity_id
_entity_poly.type
_entity_poly.pdbx_seq_one_letter_code
_entity_poly.pdbx_strand_id
1 'polypeptide(L)'
;MEFSKWQKAKGNEKTGNTVSFTFLQRSLTRKGIRIVAKRGEQIAYLDIKTHPAEVPKIQSIELLDINGKKPTKPLAYGQTVKARVHCLHMDWQRVYITLWEDDADGGGHDKLNEKNKAKTLPGTVKDGIADIDFILTPDFKKIANARNANEGQTHEYYATAEIFLQEKVSSNNLNVINSDYQPESKKQPVKKAIPAETKGKSKKDEKGIQPPSTGKKYDWVEEAFKIKPIFLPDPMEFTNSVMKIFVPDKEDEKKKVTTCDCREYDLIWGNKVSCDFRKKVVEISKSLWPNNYKQMANGLMAVMKVETSETFSPSKIELVNYVDSNGKKRKKYEGLSKEAINKLDDNFNGAVGLIQFTKDAIDSLNKENSLSLTKKKLALMTDLDQLEYVKKYFMLYNWHKKLLSPEDIYLQVFAPIGIAKKESYVLYEKHEKPETEKQKVSNRNYEANKSVDEENNNDQKIQRSEILGRYRISFAEGLLKKEKGFSCGGIENQEESSGDTTGVLDEMKALVDKNISYSQLGVRNSLSEKGLEGLDCSETVSIYLTKLGITTNVKEINTGIMTTQKDFRKAIDSENIDFVDGSDSDDFKPKKGDIFVWRRSDGVGLDVLT
;
A
#
# COMPACT_ATOMS: atom_id res chain seq x y z
N MET A 1 36.96 53.57 17.78
CA MET A 1 35.78 54.01 18.56
C MET A 1 34.75 54.47 17.53
N GLU A 2 33.46 54.15 17.64
CA GLU A 2 32.71 53.64 18.80
C GLU A 2 32.24 52.18 18.63
N PHE A 3 31.81 51.55 19.73
CA PHE A 3 31.10 50.26 19.70
C PHE A 3 29.61 50.50 19.97
N SER A 4 28.77 50.50 18.93
CA SER A 4 27.32 50.71 19.04
C SER A 4 26.61 49.54 19.72
N LYS A 5 26.65 49.52 21.06
CA LYS A 5 25.99 48.53 21.91
C LYS A 5 24.47 48.78 21.96
N TRP A 6 23.73 48.12 21.07
CA TRP A 6 22.27 48.10 21.12
C TRP A 6 21.77 47.39 22.38
N GLN A 7 20.95 48.06 23.20
CA GLN A 7 20.22 47.44 24.31
C GLN A 7 18.71 47.49 24.06
N LYS A 8 18.01 46.42 24.44
CA LYS A 8 16.54 46.33 24.37
C LYS A 8 15.91 47.24 25.42
N ALA A 9 15.34 48.36 24.98
CA ALA A 9 14.62 49.27 25.87
C ALA A 9 13.42 48.58 26.53
N LYS A 10 13.37 48.57 27.87
CA LYS A 10 12.20 48.09 28.63
C LYS A 10 10.97 48.95 28.29
N GLY A 11 9.83 48.30 28.06
CA GLY A 11 8.54 48.96 27.78
C GLY A 11 8.15 49.07 26.29
N ASN A 12 9.03 48.76 25.34
CA ASN A 12 8.73 48.83 23.90
C ASN A 12 8.29 47.47 23.28
N GLU A 13 7.79 46.54 24.09
CA GLU A 13 7.31 45.25 23.63
C GLU A 13 5.90 45.39 23.03
N LYS A 14 5.78 45.13 21.72
CA LYS A 14 4.50 45.15 21.01
C LYS A 14 4.07 43.74 20.66
N THR A 15 3.05 43.25 21.35
CA THR A 15 2.36 42.01 21.00
C THR A 15 1.50 42.24 19.75
N GLY A 16 1.63 41.32 18.78
CA GLY A 16 0.69 41.23 17.66
C GLY A 16 -0.52 40.36 18.02
N ASN A 17 -1.44 40.18 17.08
CA ASN A 17 -2.55 39.24 17.22
C ASN A 17 -2.01 37.82 17.45
N THR A 18 -2.50 37.13 18.49
CA THR A 18 -2.20 35.71 18.72
C THR A 18 -2.82 34.87 17.60
N VAL A 19 -1.98 34.10 16.89
CA VAL A 19 -2.43 33.17 15.84
C VAL A 19 -2.04 31.75 16.25
N SER A 20 -3.03 30.93 16.59
CA SER A 20 -2.85 29.51 16.85
C SER A 20 -2.65 28.74 15.55
N PHE A 21 -1.66 27.85 15.49
CA PHE A 21 -1.43 26.97 14.34
C PHE A 21 -0.99 25.58 14.80
N THR A 22 -1.65 24.53 14.31
CA THR A 22 -1.32 23.13 14.61
C THR A 22 -0.47 22.53 13.49
N PHE A 23 0.70 21.98 13.84
CA PHE A 23 1.53 21.23 12.91
C PHE A 23 1.07 19.77 12.84
N LEU A 24 0.57 19.36 11.67
CA LEU A 24 0.16 17.97 11.38
C LEU A 24 1.19 17.33 10.44
N GLN A 25 1.11 16.00 10.23
CA GLN A 25 2.02 15.30 9.29
C GLN A 25 1.93 15.88 7.86
N ARG A 26 0.75 16.39 7.45
CA ARG A 26 0.57 17.09 6.17
C ARG A 26 1.27 18.47 6.11
N SER A 27 1.66 19.06 7.23
CA SER A 27 2.45 20.30 7.23
C SER A 27 3.86 20.09 6.70
N LEU A 28 4.42 18.87 6.82
CA LEU A 28 5.73 18.51 6.25
C LEU A 28 5.79 18.61 4.72
N THR A 29 4.65 18.59 4.02
CA THR A 29 4.62 18.78 2.55
C THR A 29 4.57 20.27 2.15
N ARG A 30 4.68 21.20 3.11
CA ARG A 30 4.70 22.65 2.88
C ARG A 30 6.13 23.15 3.05
N LYS A 31 6.52 24.19 2.29
CA LYS A 31 7.88 24.79 2.36
C LYS A 31 8.17 25.51 3.71
N GLY A 32 7.17 25.63 4.58
CA GLY A 32 7.21 26.32 5.87
C GLY A 32 5.98 27.21 6.07
N ILE A 33 5.99 28.00 7.14
CA ILE A 33 5.06 29.10 7.41
C ILE A 33 5.88 30.39 7.49
N ARG A 34 5.46 31.43 6.78
CA ARG A 34 6.06 32.77 6.87
C ARG A 34 5.13 33.69 7.65
N ILE A 35 5.54 34.08 8.85
CA ILE A 35 4.90 35.17 9.60
C ILE A 35 5.52 36.49 9.08
N VAL A 36 4.68 37.48 8.80
CA VAL A 36 5.09 38.79 8.24
C VAL A 36 4.65 39.89 9.19
N ALA A 37 5.61 40.66 9.73
CA ALA A 37 5.34 41.88 10.47
C ALA A 37 5.65 43.10 9.58
N LYS A 38 4.72 44.04 9.48
CA LYS A 38 4.90 45.29 8.71
C LYS A 38 4.81 46.52 9.61
N ARG A 39 5.64 47.52 9.34
CA ARG A 39 5.60 48.85 9.98
C ARG A 39 5.86 49.91 8.90
N GLY A 40 4.79 50.44 8.31
CA GLY A 40 4.90 51.21 7.07
C GLY A 40 5.52 50.35 5.97
N GLU A 41 6.54 50.87 5.30
CA GLU A 41 7.29 50.16 4.25
C GLU A 41 8.26 49.09 4.80
N GLN A 42 8.60 49.13 6.10
CA GLN A 42 9.50 48.16 6.70
C GLN A 42 8.78 46.82 6.91
N ILE A 43 9.36 45.73 6.40
CA ILE A 43 8.84 44.37 6.51
C ILE A 43 9.87 43.48 7.20
N ALA A 44 9.45 42.77 8.24
CA ALA A 44 10.20 41.71 8.89
C ALA A 44 9.52 40.35 8.67
N TYR A 45 10.34 39.30 8.53
CA TYR A 45 9.90 37.93 8.24
C TYR A 45 10.36 36.98 9.34
N LEU A 46 9.50 36.03 9.71
CA LEU A 46 9.85 34.87 10.53
C LEU A 46 9.38 33.60 9.80
N ASP A 47 10.35 32.87 9.25
CA ASP A 47 10.13 31.63 8.50
C ASP A 47 10.27 30.41 9.41
N ILE A 48 9.13 29.77 9.72
CA ILE A 48 9.06 28.55 10.52
C ILE A 48 9.05 27.35 9.56
N LYS A 49 10.15 26.60 9.50
CA LYS A 49 10.25 25.35 8.74
C LYS A 49 9.94 24.16 9.64
N THR A 50 8.99 23.32 9.22
CA THR A 50 8.69 22.04 9.86
C THR A 50 9.73 21.00 9.47
N HIS A 51 10.29 20.29 10.45
CA HIS A 51 11.17 19.15 10.25
C HIS A 51 10.37 17.86 10.52
N PRO A 52 10.66 16.75 9.83
CA PRO A 52 10.05 15.46 10.15
C PRO A 52 10.43 15.07 11.58
N ALA A 53 9.45 14.61 12.35
CA ALA A 53 9.68 14.07 13.68
C ALA A 53 10.20 12.62 13.60
N GLU A 54 10.80 12.16 14.70
CA GLU A 54 11.49 10.86 14.77
C GLU A 54 10.52 9.66 14.83
N VAL A 55 11.06 8.47 15.14
CA VAL A 55 10.35 7.18 15.12
C VAL A 55 8.98 7.27 15.83
N PRO A 56 7.89 6.70 15.24
CA PRO A 56 6.59 6.61 15.89
C PRO A 56 6.70 5.86 17.22
N LYS A 57 6.06 6.36 18.29
CA LYS A 57 6.21 5.78 19.63
C LYS A 57 4.98 6.04 20.53
N ILE A 58 4.56 5.04 21.30
CA ILE A 58 3.69 5.26 22.47
C ILE A 58 4.51 5.93 23.57
N GLN A 59 4.06 7.09 24.05
CA GLN A 59 4.70 7.82 25.14
C GLN A 59 4.20 7.33 26.51
N SER A 60 2.89 7.11 26.65
CA SER A 60 2.27 6.59 27.87
C SER A 60 0.86 6.07 27.60
N ILE A 61 0.32 5.30 28.54
CA ILE A 61 -1.09 4.93 28.62
C ILE A 61 -1.60 5.21 30.05
N GLU A 62 -2.80 5.75 30.16
CA GLU A 62 -3.48 5.99 31.43
C GLU A 62 -4.92 5.45 31.41
N LEU A 63 -5.38 4.94 32.55
CA LEU A 63 -6.76 4.51 32.74
C LEU A 63 -7.57 5.63 33.41
N LEU A 64 -8.73 5.90 32.85
CA LEU A 64 -9.63 7.01 33.19
C LEU A 64 -11.07 6.48 33.35
N ASP A 65 -11.92 7.26 33.99
CA ASP A 65 -13.37 7.07 33.92
C ASP A 65 -13.91 7.41 32.51
N ILE A 66 -15.19 7.11 32.27
CA ILE A 66 -15.87 7.44 31.01
C ILE A 66 -15.83 8.94 30.67
N ASN A 67 -15.64 9.82 31.67
CA ASN A 67 -15.55 11.28 31.53
C ASN A 67 -14.10 11.77 31.26
N GLY A 68 -13.12 10.86 31.17
CA GLY A 68 -11.72 11.20 30.94
C GLY A 68 -10.99 11.75 32.18
N LYS A 69 -11.43 11.41 33.40
CA LYS A 69 -10.79 11.79 34.67
C LYS A 69 -10.19 10.57 35.37
N LYS A 70 -9.12 10.77 36.15
CA LYS A 70 -8.53 9.69 36.96
C LYS A 70 -9.48 9.30 38.10
N PRO A 71 -9.87 8.02 38.24
CA PRO A 71 -10.80 7.60 39.29
C PRO A 71 -10.22 7.83 40.69
N THR A 72 -10.91 8.62 41.51
CA THR A 72 -10.56 8.86 42.93
C THR A 72 -11.24 7.88 43.89
N LYS A 73 -11.99 6.92 43.33
CA LYS A 73 -12.65 5.80 44.02
C LYS A 73 -12.56 4.57 43.11
N PRO A 74 -12.49 3.35 43.66
CA PRO A 74 -12.59 2.13 42.87
C PRO A 74 -13.87 2.10 42.03
N LEU A 75 -13.76 1.59 40.79
CA LEU A 75 -14.90 1.47 39.87
C LEU A 75 -15.71 0.20 40.16
N ALA A 76 -16.91 0.10 39.63
CA ALA A 76 -17.76 -1.09 39.76
C ALA A 76 -17.87 -1.86 38.43
N TYR A 77 -18.02 -3.18 38.49
CA TYR A 77 -18.41 -3.99 37.33
C TYR A 77 -19.72 -3.45 36.72
N GLY A 78 -19.77 -3.41 35.39
CA GLY A 78 -20.78 -2.72 34.60
C GLY A 78 -20.44 -1.27 34.23
N GLN A 79 -19.40 -0.67 34.81
CA GLN A 79 -18.89 0.65 34.41
C GLN A 79 -17.85 0.54 33.28
N THR A 80 -17.59 1.68 32.62
CA THR A 80 -16.63 1.79 31.51
C THR A 80 -15.33 2.44 31.99
N VAL A 81 -14.21 1.76 31.72
CA VAL A 81 -12.85 2.27 31.82
C VAL A 81 -12.44 2.82 30.46
N LYS A 82 -11.98 4.07 30.42
CA LYS A 82 -11.38 4.68 29.23
C LYS A 82 -9.86 4.52 29.30
N ALA A 83 -9.29 3.70 28.44
CA ALA A 83 -7.85 3.65 28.22
C ALA A 83 -7.45 4.78 27.25
N ARG A 84 -6.68 5.74 27.73
CA ARG A 84 -6.12 6.83 26.93
C ARG A 84 -4.64 6.58 26.67
N VAL A 85 -4.26 6.43 25.41
CA VAL A 85 -2.87 6.30 24.98
C VAL A 85 -2.39 7.63 24.40
N HIS A 86 -1.28 8.15 24.91
CA HIS A 86 -0.59 9.32 24.37
C HIS A 86 0.52 8.82 23.45
N CYS A 87 0.45 9.20 22.17
CA CYS A 87 1.30 8.67 21.11
C CYS A 87 2.01 9.79 20.34
N LEU A 88 3.33 9.68 20.21
CA LEU A 88 4.16 10.61 19.47
C LEU A 88 4.36 10.09 18.04
N HIS A 89 4.15 10.98 17.06
CA HIS A 89 4.39 10.74 15.63
C HIS A 89 3.55 9.60 15.01
N MET A 90 2.42 9.25 15.64
CA MET A 90 1.52 8.15 15.28
C MET A 90 0.16 8.59 14.71
N ASP A 91 -0.05 9.86 14.38
CA ASP A 91 -1.37 10.38 13.98
C ASP A 91 -2.00 9.55 12.82
N TRP A 92 -3.26 9.14 12.99
CA TRP A 92 -4.03 8.20 12.14
C TRP A 92 -3.52 6.75 12.05
N GLN A 93 -2.49 6.36 12.80
CA GLN A 93 -2.08 4.96 12.93
C GLN A 93 -2.96 4.19 13.93
N ARG A 94 -2.95 2.86 13.83
CA ARG A 94 -3.60 1.98 14.81
C ARG A 94 -2.62 1.63 15.95
N VAL A 95 -3.15 1.65 17.17
CA VAL A 95 -2.55 1.06 18.37
C VAL A 95 -3.44 -0.07 18.87
N TYR A 96 -2.86 -1.11 19.45
CA TYR A 96 -3.61 -2.19 20.09
C TYR A 96 -3.47 -2.05 21.61
N ILE A 97 -4.60 -2.02 22.32
CA ILE A 97 -4.62 -1.91 23.78
C ILE A 97 -5.20 -3.21 24.30
N THR A 98 -4.48 -3.85 25.23
CA THR A 98 -4.96 -5.02 25.97
C THR A 98 -5.17 -4.64 27.43
N LEU A 99 -6.37 -4.88 27.95
CA LEU A 99 -6.68 -4.82 29.37
C LEU A 99 -6.33 -6.17 30.01
N TRP A 100 -5.64 -6.11 31.15
CA TRP A 100 -5.18 -7.21 31.97
C TRP A 100 -5.67 -7.02 33.40
N GLU A 101 -5.83 -8.13 34.10
CA GLU A 101 -5.96 -8.20 35.55
C GLU A 101 -4.56 -8.45 36.16
N ASP A 102 -4.30 -7.97 37.39
CA ASP A 102 -2.97 -7.98 38.03
C ASP A 102 -2.90 -8.85 39.30
N ASP A 103 -2.43 -10.08 39.10
CA ASP A 103 -2.33 -11.14 40.11
C ASP A 103 -0.95 -11.14 40.82
N ALA A 104 -0.14 -10.10 40.60
CA ALA A 104 1.28 -10.05 40.96
C ALA A 104 1.61 -8.98 42.01
N ASP A 105 2.61 -9.26 42.87
CA ASP A 105 3.09 -8.35 43.92
C ASP A 105 3.88 -7.15 43.33
N GLY A 106 3.15 -6.18 42.76
CA GLY A 106 3.68 -4.88 42.32
C GLY A 106 3.35 -4.54 40.87
N GLY A 107 2.77 -3.36 40.65
CA GLY A 107 2.18 -2.98 39.37
C GLY A 107 3.15 -2.98 38.18
N GLY A 108 2.80 -3.77 37.16
CA GLY A 108 3.56 -3.89 35.92
C GLY A 108 3.10 -5.09 35.08
N HIS A 109 3.56 -5.19 33.82
CA HIS A 109 3.25 -6.35 32.99
C HIS A 109 4.17 -7.53 33.30
N ASP A 110 3.88 -8.26 34.39
CA ASP A 110 4.59 -9.50 34.73
C ASP A 110 4.15 -10.69 33.84
N LYS A 111 5.04 -11.69 33.71
CA LYS A 111 4.79 -12.95 32.99
C LYS A 111 3.71 -13.81 33.65
N LEU A 112 3.51 -13.68 34.96
CA LEU A 112 2.43 -14.36 35.70
C LEU A 112 1.03 -13.95 35.20
N ASN A 113 0.92 -12.73 34.66
CA ASN A 113 -0.30 -12.11 34.17
C ASN A 113 -0.61 -12.43 32.70
N GLU A 114 0.31 -13.08 31.95
CA GLU A 114 0.09 -13.45 30.53
C GLU A 114 -1.15 -14.32 30.29
N LYS A 115 -1.65 -14.99 31.34
CA LYS A 115 -2.86 -15.83 31.30
C LYS A 115 -4.14 -15.10 31.73
N ASN A 116 -4.03 -13.92 32.34
CA ASN A 116 -5.13 -13.15 32.94
C ASN A 116 -5.62 -12.03 31.99
N LYS A 117 -5.63 -12.34 30.69
CA LYS A 117 -5.98 -11.40 29.62
C LYS A 117 -7.48 -11.16 29.56
N ALA A 118 -7.94 -9.97 29.92
CA ALA A 118 -9.36 -9.61 29.90
C ALA A 118 -9.86 -9.34 28.46
N LYS A 119 -9.26 -8.39 27.73
CA LYS A 119 -9.66 -8.06 26.34
C LYS A 119 -8.62 -7.23 25.59
N THR A 120 -8.46 -7.47 24.28
CA THR A 120 -7.75 -6.54 23.36
C THR A 120 -8.75 -5.76 22.51
N LEU A 121 -8.49 -4.47 22.28
CA LEU A 121 -9.24 -3.61 21.36
C LEU A 121 -8.28 -2.73 20.54
N PRO A 122 -8.55 -2.50 19.23
CA PRO A 122 -7.80 -1.55 18.42
C PRO A 122 -8.32 -0.12 18.57
N GLY A 123 -7.43 0.87 18.61
CA GLY A 123 -7.74 2.29 18.56
C GLY A 123 -7.00 3.00 17.45
N THR A 124 -7.55 4.11 16.97
CA THR A 124 -6.90 4.99 16.00
C THR A 124 -6.45 6.26 16.70
N VAL A 125 -5.15 6.58 16.60
CA VAL A 125 -4.59 7.83 17.14
C VAL A 125 -5.14 9.03 16.35
N LYS A 126 -5.56 10.08 17.04
CA LYS A 126 -5.95 11.38 16.48
C LYS A 126 -5.40 12.49 17.36
N ASP A 127 -4.75 13.49 16.76
CA ASP A 127 -4.13 14.61 17.46
C ASP A 127 -3.14 14.16 18.57
N GLY A 128 -2.51 12.99 18.36
CA GLY A 128 -1.60 12.34 19.32
C GLY A 128 -2.26 11.49 20.40
N ILE A 129 -3.59 11.32 20.41
CA ILE A 129 -4.33 10.57 21.44
C ILE A 129 -5.12 9.41 20.81
N ALA A 130 -5.09 8.23 21.42
CA ALA A 130 -6.04 7.15 21.17
C ALA A 130 -6.83 6.82 22.44
N ASP A 131 -8.12 7.16 22.46
CA ASP A 131 -9.07 6.76 23.50
C ASP A 131 -9.80 5.46 23.11
N ILE A 132 -9.85 4.49 24.02
CA ILE A 132 -10.59 3.23 23.86
C ILE A 132 -11.40 2.93 25.12
N ASP A 133 -12.66 2.56 24.95
CA ASP A 133 -13.59 2.27 26.03
C ASP A 133 -13.79 0.76 26.27
N PHE A 134 -13.42 0.31 27.48
CA PHE A 134 -13.57 -1.05 27.97
C PHE A 134 -14.69 -1.11 29.00
N ILE A 135 -15.77 -1.85 28.70
CA ILE A 135 -16.82 -2.15 29.68
C ILE A 135 -16.32 -3.26 30.60
N LEU A 136 -16.31 -3.04 31.92
CA LEU A 136 -15.94 -4.03 32.93
C LEU A 136 -17.04 -5.10 33.06
N THR A 137 -16.99 -6.17 32.27
CA THR A 137 -18.05 -7.19 32.29
C THR A 137 -17.98 -8.11 33.51
N PRO A 138 -19.10 -8.74 33.92
CA PRO A 138 -19.09 -9.80 34.93
C PRO A 138 -18.26 -11.03 34.59
N ASP A 139 -17.77 -11.17 33.35
CA ASP A 139 -16.84 -12.24 32.97
C ASP A 139 -15.39 -11.92 33.35
N PHE A 140 -14.98 -10.64 33.33
CA PHE A 140 -13.65 -10.25 33.84
C PHE A 140 -13.52 -10.53 35.34
N LYS A 141 -14.61 -10.37 36.08
CA LYS A 141 -14.74 -10.75 37.50
C LYS A 141 -14.52 -12.25 37.74
N LYS A 142 -14.90 -13.11 36.78
CA LYS A 142 -14.64 -14.56 36.84
C LYS A 142 -13.17 -14.87 36.58
N ILE A 143 -12.45 -14.04 35.80
CA ILE A 143 -11.02 -14.22 35.53
C ILE A 143 -10.21 -13.95 36.79
N ALA A 144 -10.46 -12.83 37.47
CA ALA A 144 -9.79 -12.47 38.74
C ALA A 144 -10.04 -13.54 39.84
N ASN A 145 -11.32 -13.77 40.17
CA ASN A 145 -11.74 -14.76 41.17
C ASN A 145 -11.38 -16.24 40.81
N ALA A 146 -10.83 -16.54 39.62
CA ALA A 146 -10.47 -17.92 39.22
C ALA A 146 -9.20 -18.47 39.87
N ARG A 147 -8.27 -17.61 40.30
CA ARG A 147 -7.04 -18.03 41.00
C ARG A 147 -7.13 -17.78 42.49
N ASN A 148 -7.53 -16.58 42.90
CA ASN A 148 -7.66 -16.18 44.30
C ASN A 148 -9.13 -15.97 44.67
N ALA A 149 -9.78 -17.00 45.24
CA ALA A 149 -11.20 -16.95 45.62
C ALA A 149 -11.55 -15.95 46.74
N ASN A 150 -10.58 -15.18 47.24
CA ASN A 150 -10.76 -14.16 48.27
C ASN A 150 -9.71 -13.03 48.11
N GLU A 151 -9.58 -12.51 46.90
CA GLU A 151 -8.65 -11.44 46.43
C GLU A 151 -8.92 -10.04 47.05
N GLY A 152 -9.29 -9.98 48.32
CA GLY A 152 -9.57 -8.72 49.02
C GLY A 152 -10.79 -7.96 48.50
N GLN A 153 -10.82 -6.66 48.81
CA GLN A 153 -11.97 -5.77 48.57
C GLN A 153 -12.02 -5.20 47.15
N THR A 154 -10.92 -5.26 46.40
CA THR A 154 -10.82 -4.75 45.03
C THR A 154 -9.90 -5.61 44.19
N HIS A 155 -10.36 -5.94 42.98
CA HIS A 155 -9.53 -6.47 41.89
C HIS A 155 -8.68 -5.36 41.27
N GLU A 156 -7.47 -5.65 40.81
CA GLU A 156 -6.62 -4.66 40.13
C GLU A 156 -6.53 -4.91 38.61
N TYR A 157 -6.67 -3.84 37.82
CA TYR A 157 -6.60 -3.90 36.36
C TYR A 157 -5.61 -2.87 35.78
N TYR A 158 -4.78 -3.27 34.82
CA TYR A 158 -3.92 -2.38 34.03
C TYR A 158 -4.11 -2.62 32.53
N ALA A 159 -3.64 -1.70 31.70
CA ALA A 159 -3.66 -1.86 30.26
C ALA A 159 -2.26 -1.72 29.65
N THR A 160 -1.94 -2.54 28.67
CA THR A 160 -0.75 -2.41 27.83
C THR A 160 -1.15 -1.89 26.46
N ALA A 161 -0.54 -0.81 26.00
CA ALA A 161 -0.60 -0.38 24.61
C ALA A 161 0.62 -0.93 23.84
N GLU A 162 0.39 -1.42 22.63
CA GLU A 162 1.44 -1.97 21.76
C GLU A 162 1.29 -1.52 20.30
N ILE A 163 2.44 -1.47 19.62
CA ILE A 163 2.60 -1.25 18.18
C ILE A 163 3.35 -2.47 17.64
N PHE A 164 3.10 -2.84 16.38
CA PHE A 164 3.88 -3.88 15.71
C PHE A 164 5.38 -3.56 15.78
N LEU A 165 6.17 -4.50 16.33
CA LEU A 165 7.63 -4.41 16.52
C LEU A 165 8.12 -3.34 17.53
N GLN A 166 7.33 -2.98 18.56
CA GLN A 166 7.81 -2.18 19.70
C GLN A 166 7.51 -2.82 21.06
N GLU A 167 8.25 -2.38 22.08
CA GLU A 167 8.01 -2.78 23.46
C GLU A 167 6.63 -2.29 23.95
N LYS A 168 5.95 -3.11 24.76
CA LYS A 168 4.66 -2.78 25.34
C LYS A 168 4.82 -1.67 26.39
N VAL A 169 3.94 -0.67 26.35
CA VAL A 169 3.86 0.37 27.39
C VAL A 169 2.66 0.06 28.29
N SER A 170 2.90 -0.17 29.58
CA SER A 170 1.86 -0.45 30.58
C SER A 170 1.36 0.81 31.27
N SER A 171 0.10 0.80 31.71
CA SER A 171 -0.45 1.79 32.63
C SER A 171 -0.12 1.42 34.09
N ASN A 172 -0.41 2.35 35.00
CA ASN A 172 -0.59 1.99 36.40
C ASN A 172 -1.90 1.18 36.57
N ASN A 173 -2.02 0.53 37.74
CA ASN A 173 -3.20 -0.25 38.11
C ASN A 173 -4.41 0.63 38.44
N LEU A 174 -5.60 0.05 38.30
CA LEU A 174 -6.90 0.64 38.59
C LEU A 174 -7.77 -0.37 39.34
N ASN A 175 -8.14 -0.02 40.57
CA ASN A 175 -8.92 -0.86 41.47
C ASN A 175 -10.41 -0.89 41.09
N VAL A 176 -10.99 -2.10 41.06
CA VAL A 176 -12.40 -2.38 40.78
C VAL A 176 -13.01 -3.14 41.96
N ILE A 177 -14.18 -2.72 42.45
CA ILE A 177 -14.81 -3.27 43.66
C ILE A 177 -15.16 -4.75 43.46
N ASN A 178 -14.60 -5.62 44.32
CA ASN A 178 -14.97 -7.02 44.36
C ASN A 178 -16.28 -7.19 45.13
N SER A 179 -17.40 -7.32 44.40
CA SER A 179 -18.73 -7.46 45.02
C SER A 179 -18.96 -8.80 45.74
N ASP A 180 -18.08 -9.78 45.57
CA ASP A 180 -18.22 -11.12 46.17
C ASP A 180 -17.39 -11.27 47.46
N TYR A 181 -16.62 -10.24 47.83
CA TYR A 181 -15.80 -10.22 49.04
C TYR A 181 -16.68 -10.38 50.30
N GLN A 182 -16.64 -11.57 50.89
CA GLN A 182 -17.18 -11.87 52.21
C GLN A 182 -16.06 -11.58 53.24
N PRO A 183 -16.14 -10.51 54.06
CA PRO A 183 -15.13 -10.28 55.09
C PRO A 183 -15.11 -11.44 56.08
N GLU A 184 -13.93 -12.02 56.34
CA GLU A 184 -13.80 -13.11 57.31
C GLU A 184 -14.42 -12.72 58.66
N SER A 185 -15.22 -13.63 59.21
CA SER A 185 -15.90 -13.40 60.49
C SER A 185 -14.87 -13.25 61.60
N LYS A 186 -14.79 -12.03 62.15
CA LYS A 186 -13.81 -11.66 63.19
C LYS A 186 -13.77 -12.72 64.30
N LYS A 187 -12.64 -13.42 64.44
CA LYS A 187 -12.37 -14.33 65.56
C LYS A 187 -12.42 -13.54 66.88
N GLN A 188 -13.58 -13.58 67.54
CA GLN A 188 -13.77 -12.90 68.82
C GLN A 188 -12.94 -13.59 69.91
N PRO A 189 -12.34 -12.83 70.85
CA PRO A 189 -11.59 -13.42 71.96
C PRO A 189 -12.54 -14.13 72.96
N VAL A 190 -12.07 -15.26 73.49
CA VAL A 190 -12.86 -16.18 74.32
C VAL A 190 -13.35 -15.55 75.63
N LYS A 191 -14.66 -15.66 75.90
CA LYS A 191 -15.25 -15.62 77.26
C LYS A 191 -16.28 -16.75 77.43
N LYS A 192 -16.61 -17.07 78.69
CA LYS A 192 -17.17 -18.36 79.14
C LYS A 192 -18.71 -18.45 79.04
N ALA A 193 -19.24 -19.68 79.04
CA ALA A 193 -20.67 -20.02 79.09
C ALA A 193 -21.29 -19.74 80.49
N ILE A 194 -22.59 -19.90 80.80
CA ILE A 194 -23.76 -20.68 80.29
C ILE A 194 -25.06 -19.91 80.74
N PRO A 195 -26.33 -20.41 80.71
CA PRO A 195 -27.07 -21.30 79.78
C PRO A 195 -28.49 -20.79 79.34
N ALA A 196 -29.08 -21.49 78.37
CA ALA A 196 -30.54 -21.84 78.24
C ALA A 196 -31.67 -20.84 77.85
N GLU A 197 -32.58 -21.39 77.03
CA GLU A 197 -34.06 -21.42 77.13
C GLU A 197 -35.05 -20.63 76.21
N THR A 198 -36.14 -21.36 75.91
CA THR A 198 -37.50 -21.03 75.38
C THR A 198 -37.78 -20.45 73.96
N LYS A 199 -38.20 -21.39 73.09
CA LYS A 199 -39.31 -21.35 72.10
C LYS A 199 -40.19 -20.06 72.01
N GLY A 200 -40.39 -19.57 70.78
CA GLY A 200 -41.53 -18.75 70.34
C GLY A 200 -42.11 -19.26 69.00
N LYS A 201 -43.42 -19.11 68.75
CA LYS A 201 -44.12 -19.73 67.59
C LYS A 201 -44.49 -18.75 66.46
N SER A 202 -44.48 -19.29 65.24
CA SER A 202 -44.97 -18.69 63.98
C SER A 202 -46.46 -18.32 63.98
N LYS A 203 -46.83 -17.33 63.15
CA LYS A 203 -48.09 -17.29 62.41
C LYS A 203 -47.89 -17.02 60.92
N LYS A 204 -47.72 -18.12 60.17
CA LYS A 204 -48.59 -18.54 59.04
C LYS A 204 -50.07 -18.14 59.27
N ASP A 205 -50.99 -17.98 58.30
CA ASP A 205 -51.18 -18.38 56.88
C ASP A 205 -52.39 -17.54 56.34
N GLU A 206 -52.82 -17.40 55.07
CA GLU A 206 -52.45 -17.83 53.69
C GLU A 206 -53.26 -16.92 52.69
N LYS A 207 -53.62 -17.17 51.40
CA LYS A 207 -53.51 -18.28 50.42
C LYS A 207 -53.59 -17.76 48.95
N GLY A 208 -53.46 -18.65 47.96
CA GLY A 208 -53.89 -18.46 46.55
C GLY A 208 -52.74 -18.36 45.52
N ILE A 209 -51.86 -19.37 45.36
CA ILE A 209 -52.06 -20.66 44.65
C ILE A 209 -52.31 -20.51 43.11
N GLN A 210 -51.22 -20.41 42.33
CA GLN A 210 -50.65 -21.43 41.40
C GLN A 210 -51.57 -22.40 40.60
N PRO A 211 -51.10 -23.08 39.51
CA PRO A 211 -49.96 -22.85 38.58
C PRO A 211 -50.39 -23.05 37.07
N PRO A 212 -49.65 -23.71 36.14
CA PRO A 212 -48.44 -23.27 35.41
C PRO A 212 -48.51 -23.31 33.85
N SER A 213 -47.44 -22.79 33.22
CA SER A 213 -46.78 -23.30 31.98
C SER A 213 -47.19 -22.79 30.57
N THR A 214 -46.22 -22.96 29.65
CA THR A 214 -46.28 -22.91 28.17
C THR A 214 -46.77 -21.64 27.44
N GLY A 215 -45.81 -20.85 26.94
CA GLY A 215 -45.49 -20.88 25.50
C GLY A 215 -46.03 -19.80 24.53
N LYS A 216 -45.20 -19.56 23.50
CA LYS A 216 -45.52 -19.02 22.15
C LYS A 216 -45.97 -17.55 21.98
N LYS A 217 -45.09 -16.80 21.27
CA LYS A 217 -45.44 -15.95 20.09
C LYS A 217 -46.20 -14.63 20.50
N TYR A 218 -46.26 -13.53 19.74
CA TYR A 218 -46.24 -13.30 18.30
C TYR A 218 -45.53 -12.00 17.88
N ASP A 219 -45.08 -12.01 16.62
CA ASP A 219 -45.15 -11.00 15.55
C ASP A 219 -44.79 -9.51 15.76
N TRP A 220 -44.20 -8.96 14.69
CA TRP A 220 -44.00 -7.53 14.48
C TRP A 220 -45.31 -6.88 14.03
N VAL A 221 -45.69 -5.79 14.67
CA VAL A 221 -46.69 -4.85 14.13
C VAL A 221 -45.92 -3.74 13.40
N GLU A 222 -46.23 -3.50 12.13
CA GLU A 222 -45.65 -2.40 11.36
C GLU A 222 -46.32 -1.07 11.74
N GLU A 223 -45.54 -0.09 12.20
CA GLU A 223 -45.95 1.32 12.21
C GLU A 223 -45.01 2.17 11.34
N ALA A 224 -45.60 2.94 10.42
CA ALA A 224 -44.86 3.66 9.39
C ALA A 224 -44.22 4.95 9.93
N PHE A 225 -42.94 4.87 10.30
CA PHE A 225 -42.16 6.05 10.69
C PHE A 225 -42.00 7.04 9.53
N LYS A 226 -42.66 8.21 9.64
CA LYS A 226 -42.63 9.27 8.63
C LYS A 226 -41.25 9.91 8.52
N ILE A 227 -40.56 9.64 7.41
CA ILE A 227 -39.31 10.33 7.04
C ILE A 227 -39.60 11.82 6.83
N LYS A 228 -38.94 12.70 7.60
CA LYS A 228 -38.82 14.12 7.22
C LYS A 228 -37.66 14.26 6.24
N PRO A 229 -37.83 14.93 5.08
CA PRO A 229 -36.74 15.11 4.13
C PRO A 229 -35.68 16.06 4.72
N ILE A 230 -34.44 15.58 4.79
CA ILE A 230 -33.29 16.46 4.97
C ILE A 230 -32.95 17.01 3.58
N PHE A 231 -33.28 18.28 3.34
CA PHE A 231 -32.74 19.02 2.21
C PHE A 231 -31.22 19.11 2.38
N LEU A 232 -30.47 18.43 1.52
CA LEU A 232 -29.12 18.87 1.18
C LEU A 232 -29.29 20.14 0.32
N PRO A 233 -28.59 21.25 0.62
CA PRO A 233 -28.67 22.44 -0.21
C PRO A 233 -28.07 22.16 -1.60
N ASP A 234 -28.68 22.76 -2.63
CA ASP A 234 -28.23 22.64 -4.01
C ASP A 234 -26.78 23.10 -4.21
N PRO A 235 -26.08 22.57 -5.25
CA PRO A 235 -24.67 22.86 -5.47
C PRO A 235 -24.44 24.36 -5.70
N MET A 236 -23.39 24.90 -5.07
CA MET A 236 -22.94 26.27 -5.36
C MET A 236 -22.44 26.36 -6.79
N GLU A 237 -23.21 27.02 -7.65
CA GLU A 237 -22.68 27.55 -8.91
C GLU A 237 -21.61 28.62 -8.63
N PHE A 238 -20.55 28.59 -9.43
CA PHE A 238 -19.74 29.77 -9.71
C PHE A 238 -19.72 30.01 -11.23
N THR A 239 -20.75 30.73 -11.69
CA THR A 239 -20.61 31.58 -12.88
C THR A 239 -19.68 32.75 -12.50
N ASN A 240 -18.88 33.41 -13.35
CA ASN A 240 -18.77 33.59 -14.80
C ASN A 240 -17.25 33.68 -15.15
N SER A 241 -16.71 33.53 -16.36
CA SER A 241 -17.11 33.03 -17.71
C SER A 241 -15.78 32.93 -18.54
N VAL A 242 -15.63 32.52 -19.81
CA VAL A 242 -16.54 32.28 -20.95
C VAL A 242 -16.02 31.05 -21.73
N MET A 243 -16.91 30.34 -22.43
CA MET A 243 -16.57 29.23 -23.33
C MET A 243 -16.07 29.73 -24.71
N LYS A 244 -15.05 29.07 -25.28
CA LYS A 244 -14.83 29.02 -26.74
C LYS A 244 -14.48 27.61 -27.18
N ILE A 245 -15.21 27.10 -28.16
CA ILE A 245 -14.94 25.84 -28.87
C ILE A 245 -14.70 26.20 -30.33
N PHE A 246 -13.48 25.97 -30.84
CA PHE A 246 -13.27 25.31 -32.13
C PHE A 246 -11.81 24.83 -32.27
N VAL A 247 -11.56 24.04 -33.33
CA VAL A 247 -10.34 23.29 -33.66
C VAL A 247 -10.07 23.48 -35.16
N PRO A 248 -8.84 23.37 -35.69
CA PRO A 248 -7.50 23.38 -35.07
C PRO A 248 -6.74 24.70 -35.41
N ASP A 249 -5.45 24.79 -35.07
CA ASP A 249 -4.43 24.84 -36.14
C ASP A 249 -3.03 24.43 -35.61
N LYS A 250 -2.07 24.21 -36.52
CA LYS A 250 -0.68 23.86 -36.17
C LYS A 250 0.12 25.09 -35.72
N GLU A 251 1.06 24.90 -34.80
CA GLU A 251 2.50 25.06 -35.07
C GLU A 251 3.37 24.54 -33.91
N ASP A 252 4.65 24.30 -34.19
CA ASP A 252 5.58 23.57 -33.31
C ASP A 252 6.21 24.44 -32.21
N GLU A 253 6.08 24.02 -30.95
CA GLU A 253 7.13 24.27 -29.95
C GLU A 253 7.66 22.97 -29.33
N LYS A 254 8.92 22.67 -29.65
CA LYS A 254 9.66 21.47 -29.23
C LYS A 254 9.95 21.49 -27.72
N LYS A 255 9.01 21.04 -26.90
CA LYS A 255 9.30 20.72 -25.48
C LYS A 255 10.23 19.51 -25.39
N LYS A 256 11.53 19.79 -25.22
CA LYS A 256 12.57 18.82 -24.89
C LYS A 256 12.11 17.93 -23.72
N VAL A 257 12.06 16.62 -23.94
CA VAL A 257 11.83 15.62 -22.88
C VAL A 257 13.18 15.37 -22.19
N THR A 258 13.58 16.29 -21.31
CA THR A 258 14.91 16.29 -20.67
C THR A 258 14.85 16.54 -19.16
N THR A 259 14.25 15.63 -18.41
CA THR A 259 14.72 15.14 -17.09
C THR A 259 14.07 13.81 -16.77
N CYS A 260 14.79 12.92 -16.09
CA CYS A 260 14.22 11.69 -15.55
C CYS A 260 13.83 11.89 -14.08
N ASP A 261 12.53 12.06 -13.84
CA ASP A 261 11.96 12.37 -12.53
C ASP A 261 11.44 11.13 -11.79
N CYS A 262 12.24 10.04 -11.76
CA CYS A 262 11.90 8.81 -11.03
C CYS A 262 11.55 9.04 -9.54
N ARG A 263 12.04 10.13 -8.94
CA ARG A 263 11.75 10.56 -7.56
C ARG A 263 10.33 11.11 -7.37
N GLU A 264 9.68 11.63 -8.41
CA GLU A 264 8.27 12.06 -8.30
C GLU A 264 7.29 10.88 -8.18
N TYR A 265 7.73 9.70 -8.64
CA TYR A 265 7.03 8.42 -8.65
C TYR A 265 7.44 7.52 -7.45
N ASP A 266 7.79 8.12 -6.32
CA ASP A 266 8.00 7.42 -5.04
C ASP A 266 6.68 6.79 -4.53
N LEU A 267 6.53 5.49 -4.78
CA LEU A 267 5.42 4.65 -4.32
C LEU A 267 5.88 3.61 -3.29
N ILE A 268 4.97 3.19 -2.43
CA ILE A 268 5.14 1.98 -1.62
C ILE A 268 5.32 0.76 -2.51
N TRP A 269 6.10 -0.22 -2.03
CA TRP A 269 6.60 -1.34 -2.84
C TRP A 269 7.38 -0.93 -4.09
N GLY A 270 7.79 0.35 -4.20
CA GLY A 270 8.52 0.86 -5.35
C GLY A 270 9.78 0.06 -5.66
N ASN A 271 10.46 -0.47 -4.64
CA ASN A 271 11.68 -1.28 -4.81
C ASN A 271 11.45 -2.69 -5.41
N LYS A 272 10.21 -3.03 -5.80
CA LYS A 272 9.85 -4.29 -6.47
C LYS A 272 9.61 -4.15 -7.97
N VAL A 273 9.62 -2.93 -8.49
CA VAL A 273 9.13 -2.60 -9.85
C VAL A 273 9.99 -1.53 -10.51
N SER A 274 10.05 -1.53 -11.84
CA SER A 274 10.81 -0.57 -12.63
C SER A 274 10.34 0.88 -12.43
N CYS A 275 11.18 1.86 -12.76
CA CYS A 275 10.74 3.26 -12.71
C CYS A 275 9.56 3.54 -13.66
N ASP A 276 9.57 2.96 -14.86
CA ASP A 276 8.46 3.10 -15.82
C ASP A 276 7.16 2.47 -15.30
N PHE A 277 7.22 1.35 -14.56
CA PHE A 277 6.03 0.80 -13.90
C PHE A 277 5.46 1.79 -12.87
N ARG A 278 6.32 2.37 -12.01
CA ARG A 278 5.90 3.37 -11.00
C ARG A 278 5.30 4.61 -11.64
N LYS A 279 5.92 5.10 -12.71
CA LYS A 279 5.43 6.21 -13.56
C LYS A 279 4.07 5.87 -14.17
N LYS A 280 3.93 4.70 -14.79
CA LYS A 280 2.70 4.22 -15.44
C LYS A 280 1.55 4.08 -14.44
N VAL A 281 1.80 3.53 -13.25
CA VAL A 281 0.82 3.47 -12.14
C VAL A 281 0.36 4.88 -11.72
N VAL A 282 1.27 5.86 -11.68
CA VAL A 282 0.91 7.26 -11.38
C VAL A 282 0.16 7.93 -12.53
N GLU A 283 0.50 7.68 -13.79
CA GLU A 283 -0.23 8.18 -14.97
C GLU A 283 -1.66 7.63 -15.03
N ILE A 284 -1.83 6.32 -14.80
CA ILE A 284 -3.14 5.67 -14.66
C ILE A 284 -3.93 6.30 -13.53
N SER A 285 -3.31 6.49 -12.36
CA SER A 285 -3.97 7.08 -11.20
C SER A 285 -4.35 8.55 -11.41
N LYS A 286 -3.53 9.34 -12.13
CA LYS A 286 -3.88 10.70 -12.57
C LYS A 286 -5.08 10.69 -13.53
N SER A 287 -5.12 9.71 -14.43
CA SER A 287 -6.19 9.54 -15.44
C SER A 287 -7.54 9.07 -14.86
N LEU A 288 -7.53 8.36 -13.73
CA LEU A 288 -8.74 7.81 -13.10
C LEU A 288 -9.23 8.64 -11.89
N TRP A 289 -8.30 9.20 -11.11
CA TRP A 289 -8.56 9.80 -9.81
C TRP A 289 -7.73 11.08 -9.59
N PRO A 290 -7.89 12.13 -10.41
CA PRO A 290 -6.99 13.29 -10.44
C PRO A 290 -6.84 14.02 -9.09
N ASN A 291 -7.87 14.03 -8.25
CA ASN A 291 -7.88 14.76 -6.98
C ASN A 291 -7.06 14.09 -5.86
N ASN A 292 -6.85 12.77 -5.91
CA ASN A 292 -6.15 12.00 -4.89
C ASN A 292 -5.18 10.94 -5.48
N TYR A 293 -4.74 11.15 -6.73
CA TYR A 293 -3.98 10.17 -7.52
C TYR A 293 -2.78 9.54 -6.79
N LYS A 294 -2.03 10.29 -5.95
CA LYS A 294 -0.90 9.71 -5.20
C LYS A 294 -1.37 8.69 -4.15
N GLN A 295 -2.52 8.89 -3.52
CA GLN A 295 -3.08 7.92 -2.57
C GLN A 295 -3.58 6.68 -3.32
N MET A 296 -4.29 6.87 -4.43
CA MET A 296 -4.80 5.76 -5.25
C MET A 296 -3.67 4.94 -5.91
N ALA A 297 -2.58 5.58 -6.35
CA ALA A 297 -1.38 4.91 -6.87
C ALA A 297 -0.73 4.00 -5.82
N ASN A 298 -0.55 4.49 -4.58
CA ASN A 298 -0.06 3.67 -3.49
C ASN A 298 -1.05 2.55 -3.12
N GLY A 299 -2.36 2.81 -3.17
CA GLY A 299 -3.39 1.77 -3.00
C GLY A 299 -3.31 0.67 -4.05
N LEU A 300 -3.10 1.03 -5.32
CA LEU A 300 -2.93 0.06 -6.41
C LEU A 300 -1.67 -0.80 -6.20
N MET A 301 -0.55 -0.21 -5.76
CA MET A 301 0.65 -0.97 -5.37
C MET A 301 0.39 -1.93 -4.19
N ALA A 302 -0.37 -1.50 -3.18
CA ALA A 302 -0.73 -2.38 -2.06
C ALA A 302 -1.62 -3.56 -2.50
N VAL A 303 -2.58 -3.32 -3.41
CA VAL A 303 -3.41 -4.38 -4.01
C VAL A 303 -2.54 -5.35 -4.80
N MET A 304 -1.68 -4.84 -5.69
CA MET A 304 -0.78 -5.67 -6.49
C MET A 304 0.12 -6.55 -5.62
N LYS A 305 0.63 -6.06 -4.48
CA LYS A 305 1.40 -6.89 -3.55
C LYS A 305 0.59 -8.01 -2.91
N VAL A 306 -0.67 -7.79 -2.55
CA VAL A 306 -1.53 -8.83 -1.97
C VAL A 306 -1.85 -9.88 -3.04
N GLU A 307 -2.33 -9.45 -4.20
CA GLU A 307 -2.82 -10.34 -5.26
C GLU A 307 -1.69 -11.10 -5.99
N THR A 308 -0.46 -10.57 -6.01
CA THR A 308 0.71 -11.26 -6.60
C THR A 308 1.67 -11.88 -5.58
N SER A 309 1.32 -11.90 -4.28
CA SER A 309 2.20 -12.39 -3.20
C SER A 309 3.61 -11.75 -3.19
N GLU A 310 3.69 -10.42 -3.30
CA GLU A 310 4.94 -9.63 -3.36
C GLU A 310 5.84 -9.86 -4.59
N THR A 311 5.37 -10.61 -5.60
CA THR A 311 6.13 -10.87 -6.84
C THR A 311 5.98 -9.78 -7.89
N PHE A 312 4.85 -9.04 -7.90
CA PHE A 312 4.48 -8.08 -8.96
C PHE A 312 4.48 -8.68 -10.38
N SER A 313 4.33 -10.00 -10.51
CA SER A 313 4.36 -10.68 -11.82
C SER A 313 3.06 -10.47 -12.62
N PRO A 314 3.14 -10.22 -13.94
CA PRO A 314 1.99 -10.26 -14.85
C PRO A 314 1.51 -11.69 -15.16
N SER A 315 2.22 -12.73 -14.73
CA SER A 315 1.90 -14.13 -15.04
C SER A 315 0.85 -14.75 -14.09
N LYS A 316 0.57 -16.05 -14.28
CA LYS A 316 -0.14 -16.88 -13.29
C LYS A 316 0.79 -17.13 -12.10
N ILE A 317 0.30 -16.90 -10.87
CA ILE A 317 1.06 -17.17 -9.65
C ILE A 317 0.83 -18.62 -9.19
N GLU A 318 1.89 -19.36 -8.88
CA GLU A 318 1.81 -20.69 -8.27
C GLU A 318 2.83 -20.87 -7.11
N LEU A 319 2.59 -21.86 -6.25
CA LEU A 319 3.43 -22.19 -5.10
C LEU A 319 4.52 -23.21 -5.50
N VAL A 320 5.62 -22.71 -6.07
CA VAL A 320 6.73 -23.54 -6.55
C VAL A 320 7.63 -24.04 -5.42
N ASN A 321 8.22 -25.23 -5.61
CA ASN A 321 9.26 -25.75 -4.71
C ASN A 321 10.63 -25.24 -5.19
N TYR A 322 11.48 -24.79 -4.27
CA TYR A 322 12.87 -24.43 -4.55
C TYR A 322 13.81 -25.01 -3.48
N VAL A 323 15.11 -24.93 -3.70
CA VAL A 323 16.14 -25.32 -2.72
C VAL A 323 16.82 -24.03 -2.25
N ASP A 324 16.88 -23.81 -0.94
CA ASP A 324 17.63 -22.66 -0.39
C ASP A 324 19.15 -22.88 -0.42
N SER A 325 19.93 -21.83 -0.16
CA SER A 325 21.41 -21.87 -0.16
C SER A 325 22.02 -22.94 0.75
N ASN A 326 21.24 -23.49 1.68
CA ASN A 326 21.65 -24.47 2.66
C ASN A 326 21.17 -25.89 2.29
N GLY A 327 20.79 -26.11 1.02
CA GLY A 327 20.32 -27.39 0.49
C GLY A 327 18.90 -27.78 0.92
N LYS A 328 18.17 -26.93 1.65
CA LYS A 328 16.86 -27.29 2.20
C LYS A 328 15.74 -26.96 1.22
N LYS A 329 14.86 -27.93 0.98
CA LYS A 329 13.64 -27.73 0.18
C LYS A 329 12.69 -26.75 0.87
N ARG A 330 12.26 -25.74 0.12
CA ARG A 330 11.35 -24.65 0.51
C ARG A 330 10.25 -24.48 -0.53
N LYS A 331 9.27 -23.63 -0.25
CA LYS A 331 8.26 -23.18 -1.20
C LYS A 331 8.22 -21.65 -1.25
N LYS A 332 7.99 -21.08 -2.43
CA LYS A 332 7.73 -19.64 -2.64
C LYS A 332 6.56 -19.49 -3.62
N TYR A 333 5.86 -18.36 -3.54
CA TYR A 333 4.99 -17.96 -4.65
C TYR A 333 5.83 -17.34 -5.76
N GLU A 334 5.53 -17.71 -7.00
CA GLU A 334 6.27 -17.26 -8.19
C GLU A 334 5.32 -17.17 -9.39
N GLY A 335 5.58 -16.23 -10.29
CA GLY A 335 4.90 -16.17 -11.59
C GLY A 335 5.48 -17.22 -12.54
N LEU A 336 4.62 -18.01 -13.19
CA LEU A 336 5.05 -19.02 -14.15
C LEU A 336 5.77 -18.39 -15.36
N SER A 337 6.82 -19.05 -15.86
CA SER A 337 7.55 -18.60 -17.06
C SER A 337 6.68 -18.67 -18.33
N LYS A 338 7.09 -17.97 -19.40
CA LYS A 338 6.34 -17.95 -20.67
C LYS A 338 6.22 -19.35 -21.29
N GLU A 339 7.21 -20.22 -21.09
CA GLU A 339 7.27 -21.60 -21.58
C GLU A 339 6.33 -22.51 -20.79
N ALA A 340 6.12 -22.23 -19.50
CA ALA A 340 5.11 -22.90 -18.68
C ALA A 340 3.69 -22.44 -19.06
N ILE A 341 3.47 -21.13 -19.20
CA ILE A 341 2.20 -20.55 -19.66
C ILE A 341 1.84 -21.04 -21.07
N ASN A 342 2.81 -21.18 -21.97
CA ASN A 342 2.56 -21.68 -23.33
C ASN A 342 2.02 -23.11 -23.38
N LYS A 343 2.26 -23.92 -22.35
CA LYS A 343 1.75 -25.29 -22.19
C LYS A 343 0.34 -25.36 -21.57
N LEU A 344 -0.22 -24.23 -21.13
CA LEU A 344 -1.58 -24.15 -20.56
C LEU A 344 -2.64 -23.80 -21.62
N ASP A 345 -3.88 -24.16 -21.33
CA ASP A 345 -5.05 -23.70 -22.08
C ASP A 345 -5.22 -22.18 -22.01
N ASP A 346 -5.81 -21.60 -23.05
CA ASP A 346 -6.04 -20.15 -23.17
C ASP A 346 -6.75 -19.53 -21.95
N ASN A 347 -7.64 -20.29 -21.29
CA ASN A 347 -8.44 -19.85 -20.16
C ASN A 347 -8.24 -20.71 -18.90
N PHE A 348 -7.01 -21.17 -18.66
CA PHE A 348 -6.58 -22.02 -17.54
C PHE A 348 -7.20 -21.73 -16.15
N ASN A 349 -7.25 -22.74 -15.28
CA ASN A 349 -7.79 -22.60 -13.92
C ASN A 349 -6.93 -21.68 -13.03
N GLY A 350 -7.60 -20.92 -12.15
CA GLY A 350 -7.00 -19.85 -11.35
C GLY A 350 -7.22 -18.46 -11.96
N ALA A 351 -6.58 -17.46 -11.38
CA ALA A 351 -6.53 -16.08 -11.87
C ALA A 351 -5.14 -15.75 -12.46
N VAL A 352 -4.95 -14.53 -12.98
CA VAL A 352 -3.71 -14.14 -13.69
C VAL A 352 -3.34 -12.67 -13.45
N GLY A 353 -2.05 -12.41 -13.27
CA GLY A 353 -1.46 -11.08 -13.36
C GLY A 353 -1.61 -10.15 -12.15
N LEU A 354 -1.25 -8.89 -12.38
CA LEU A 354 -1.00 -7.84 -11.38
C LEU A 354 -2.17 -7.61 -10.41
N ILE A 355 -3.41 -7.84 -10.84
CA ILE A 355 -4.62 -7.74 -10.01
C ILE A 355 -5.47 -9.02 -10.05
N GLN A 356 -4.85 -10.17 -10.36
CA GLN A 356 -5.49 -11.48 -10.45
C GLN A 356 -6.82 -11.48 -11.22
N PHE A 357 -6.74 -11.15 -12.52
CA PHE A 357 -7.88 -11.17 -13.43
C PHE A 357 -8.57 -12.54 -13.43
N THR A 358 -9.83 -12.59 -12.99
CA THR A 358 -10.70 -13.77 -13.10
C THR A 358 -11.23 -13.93 -14.53
N LYS A 359 -11.86 -15.07 -14.84
CA LYS A 359 -12.53 -15.23 -16.15
C LYS A 359 -13.61 -14.17 -16.34
N ASP A 360 -14.46 -13.96 -15.33
CA ASP A 360 -15.56 -13.00 -15.37
C ASP A 360 -15.04 -11.57 -15.62
N ALA A 361 -13.91 -11.20 -15.01
CA ALA A 361 -13.25 -9.91 -15.27
C ALA A 361 -12.75 -9.77 -16.71
N ILE A 362 -12.19 -10.84 -17.29
CA ILE A 362 -11.70 -10.89 -18.68
C ILE A 362 -12.87 -10.84 -19.66
N ASP A 363 -13.95 -11.57 -19.40
CA ASP A 363 -15.16 -11.56 -20.22
C ASP A 363 -15.83 -10.18 -20.19
N SER A 364 -15.88 -9.51 -19.02
CA SER A 364 -16.31 -8.11 -18.91
C SER A 364 -15.39 -7.15 -19.68
N LEU A 365 -14.06 -7.29 -19.58
CA LEU A 365 -13.11 -6.48 -20.34
C LEU A 365 -13.32 -6.66 -21.86
N ASN A 366 -13.44 -7.90 -22.32
CA ASN A 366 -13.69 -8.25 -23.72
C ASN A 366 -14.98 -7.62 -24.24
N LYS A 367 -16.07 -7.73 -23.48
CA LYS A 367 -17.37 -7.16 -23.84
C LYS A 367 -17.35 -5.62 -23.90
N GLU A 368 -16.86 -4.96 -22.86
CA GLU A 368 -16.97 -3.49 -22.73
C GLU A 368 -15.88 -2.73 -23.53
N ASN A 369 -14.86 -3.43 -24.07
CA ASN A 369 -13.77 -2.83 -24.86
C ASN A 369 -13.61 -3.46 -26.26
N SER A 370 -14.48 -4.37 -26.68
CA SER A 370 -14.38 -5.13 -27.95
C SER A 370 -13.05 -5.88 -28.12
N LEU A 371 -12.58 -6.56 -27.07
CA LEU A 371 -11.29 -7.27 -27.05
C LEU A 371 -11.46 -8.80 -27.17
N SER A 372 -10.36 -9.48 -27.48
CA SER A 372 -10.24 -10.95 -27.55
C SER A 372 -9.18 -11.49 -26.58
N LEU A 373 -9.12 -10.94 -25.36
CA LEU A 373 -8.21 -11.40 -24.31
C LEU A 373 -8.55 -12.81 -23.84
N THR A 374 -7.51 -13.54 -23.48
CA THR A 374 -7.57 -14.83 -22.76
C THR A 374 -6.58 -14.77 -21.60
N LYS A 375 -6.69 -15.65 -20.61
CA LYS A 375 -5.74 -15.66 -19.47
C LYS A 375 -4.30 -15.88 -19.93
N LYS A 376 -4.11 -16.74 -20.93
CA LYS A 376 -2.82 -16.98 -21.58
C LYS A 376 -2.25 -15.74 -22.25
N LYS A 377 -3.07 -14.99 -23.00
CA LYS A 377 -2.64 -13.69 -23.57
C LYS A 377 -2.21 -12.70 -22.49
N LEU A 378 -2.94 -12.58 -21.38
CA LEU A 378 -2.57 -11.70 -20.27
C LEU A 378 -1.27 -12.15 -19.57
N ALA A 379 -1.07 -13.45 -19.35
CA ALA A 379 0.12 -14.00 -18.70
C ALA A 379 1.42 -13.86 -19.52
N LEU A 380 1.33 -13.68 -20.84
CA LEU A 380 2.48 -13.54 -21.75
C LEU A 380 2.91 -12.07 -21.98
N MET A 381 2.08 -11.11 -21.59
CA MET A 381 2.34 -9.66 -21.69
C MET A 381 3.46 -9.19 -20.75
N THR A 382 4.01 -8.01 -21.02
CA THR A 382 4.82 -7.30 -20.01
C THR A 382 3.93 -6.79 -18.87
N ASP A 383 4.55 -6.44 -17.76
CA ASP A 383 3.93 -5.71 -16.65
C ASP A 383 3.37 -4.35 -17.12
N LEU A 384 4.13 -3.62 -17.94
CA LEU A 384 3.73 -2.33 -18.52
C LEU A 384 2.52 -2.41 -19.46
N ASP A 385 2.45 -3.44 -20.31
CA ASP A 385 1.28 -3.72 -21.16
C ASP A 385 0.07 -4.05 -20.30
N GLN A 386 0.27 -4.90 -19.28
CA GLN A 386 -0.83 -5.37 -18.45
C GLN A 386 -1.45 -4.24 -17.61
N LEU A 387 -0.68 -3.22 -17.25
CA LEU A 387 -1.17 -2.00 -16.60
C LEU A 387 -2.26 -1.26 -17.41
N GLU A 388 -2.27 -1.31 -18.74
CA GLU A 388 -3.37 -0.73 -19.54
C GLU A 388 -4.68 -1.53 -19.38
N TYR A 389 -4.60 -2.84 -19.17
CA TYR A 389 -5.78 -3.67 -18.85
C TYR A 389 -6.23 -3.48 -17.40
N VAL A 390 -5.31 -3.20 -16.47
CA VAL A 390 -5.65 -2.71 -15.12
C VAL A 390 -6.43 -1.40 -15.22
N LYS A 391 -5.95 -0.42 -16.00
CA LYS A 391 -6.68 0.84 -16.25
C LYS A 391 -8.08 0.59 -16.80
N LYS A 392 -8.20 -0.23 -17.86
CA LYS A 392 -9.51 -0.60 -18.46
C LYS A 392 -10.45 -1.27 -17.46
N TYR A 393 -9.92 -2.11 -16.56
CA TYR A 393 -10.72 -2.77 -15.52
C TYR A 393 -11.32 -1.77 -14.52
N PHE A 394 -10.54 -0.78 -14.07
CA PHE A 394 -11.08 0.31 -13.24
C PHE A 394 -12.04 1.25 -13.99
N MET A 395 -11.99 1.28 -15.32
CA MET A 395 -12.95 2.00 -16.18
C MET A 395 -14.29 1.27 -16.38
N LEU A 396 -14.35 -0.07 -16.25
CA LEU A 396 -15.58 -0.86 -16.39
C LEU A 396 -16.73 -0.26 -15.58
N TYR A 397 -17.92 -0.14 -16.19
CA TYR A 397 -19.15 0.35 -15.54
C TYR A 397 -18.99 1.69 -14.78
N ASN A 398 -18.01 2.51 -15.18
CA ASN A 398 -17.58 3.73 -14.49
C ASN A 398 -17.19 3.52 -13.01
N TRP A 399 -16.69 2.33 -12.62
CA TRP A 399 -16.39 1.99 -11.22
C TRP A 399 -15.39 2.95 -10.56
N HIS A 400 -14.36 3.42 -11.26
CA HIS A 400 -13.42 4.45 -10.77
C HIS A 400 -14.11 5.68 -10.16
N LYS A 401 -15.30 6.09 -10.66
CA LYS A 401 -16.07 7.24 -10.14
C LYS A 401 -16.81 6.95 -8.82
N LYS A 402 -16.83 5.68 -8.38
CA LYS A 402 -17.54 5.20 -7.17
C LYS A 402 -16.58 4.89 -6.02
N LEU A 403 -15.27 4.87 -6.26
CA LEU A 403 -14.27 4.59 -5.23
C LEU A 403 -13.99 5.86 -4.43
N LEU A 404 -14.24 5.83 -3.11
CA LEU A 404 -14.11 7.01 -2.26
C LEU A 404 -12.76 7.05 -1.54
N SER A 405 -12.14 5.88 -1.29
CA SER A 405 -10.81 5.77 -0.70
C SER A 405 -9.95 4.70 -1.39
N PRO A 406 -8.62 4.69 -1.16
CA PRO A 406 -7.72 3.65 -1.67
C PRO A 406 -8.11 2.22 -1.28
N GLU A 407 -8.77 2.02 -0.12
CA GLU A 407 -9.34 0.73 0.28
C GLU A 407 -10.42 0.21 -0.69
N ASP A 408 -11.23 1.10 -1.28
CA ASP A 408 -12.26 0.69 -2.24
C ASP A 408 -11.64 0.17 -3.55
N ILE A 409 -10.37 0.48 -3.86
CA ILE A 409 -9.61 -0.15 -4.97
C ILE A 409 -9.50 -1.64 -4.72
N TYR A 410 -9.16 -2.07 -3.49
CA TYR A 410 -9.05 -3.49 -3.20
C TYR A 410 -10.40 -4.19 -3.24
N LEU A 411 -11.42 -3.53 -2.71
CA LEU A 411 -12.79 -4.05 -2.78
C LEU A 411 -13.30 -4.15 -4.23
N GLN A 412 -12.88 -3.28 -5.16
CA GLN A 412 -13.24 -3.49 -6.56
C GLN A 412 -12.62 -4.77 -7.14
N VAL A 413 -11.37 -5.09 -6.82
CA VAL A 413 -10.72 -6.31 -7.33
C VAL A 413 -11.33 -7.57 -6.70
N PHE A 414 -11.56 -7.56 -5.38
CA PHE A 414 -11.89 -8.76 -4.61
C PHE A 414 -13.40 -8.96 -4.31
N ALA A 415 -14.14 -7.89 -3.98
CA ALA A 415 -15.55 -7.96 -3.59
C ALA A 415 -16.29 -6.61 -3.79
N PRO A 416 -16.69 -6.25 -5.04
CA PRO A 416 -17.29 -4.94 -5.35
C PRO A 416 -18.52 -4.57 -4.51
N ILE A 417 -19.24 -5.59 -4.02
CA ILE A 417 -20.37 -5.48 -3.08
C ILE A 417 -20.03 -4.75 -1.78
N GLY A 418 -18.76 -4.73 -1.38
CA GLY A 418 -18.25 -4.08 -0.18
C GLY A 418 -17.95 -2.58 -0.32
N ILE A 419 -17.93 -2.03 -1.53
CA ILE A 419 -17.61 -0.62 -1.79
C ILE A 419 -18.64 0.29 -1.11
N ALA A 420 -18.16 1.36 -0.47
CA ALA A 420 -18.97 2.28 0.35
C ALA A 420 -19.85 1.61 1.44
N LYS A 421 -19.44 0.45 1.97
CA LYS A 421 -20.07 -0.21 3.13
C LYS A 421 -19.30 0.04 4.43
N LYS A 422 -19.95 -0.19 5.57
CA LYS A 422 -19.30 -0.22 6.89
C LYS A 422 -18.30 -1.38 7.01
N GLU A 423 -17.33 -1.27 7.91
CA GLU A 423 -16.33 -2.31 8.19
C GLU A 423 -16.96 -3.68 8.53
N SER A 424 -17.99 -3.71 9.38
CA SER A 424 -18.75 -4.93 9.73
C SER A 424 -19.83 -5.31 8.70
N TYR A 425 -19.54 -5.12 7.41
CA TYR A 425 -20.38 -5.60 6.31
C TYR A 425 -19.85 -6.95 5.82
N VAL A 426 -20.68 -7.98 5.95
CA VAL A 426 -20.42 -9.32 5.41
C VAL A 426 -20.41 -9.25 3.88
N LEU A 427 -19.30 -9.68 3.29
CA LEU A 427 -19.11 -9.81 1.85
C LEU A 427 -19.62 -11.17 1.39
N TYR A 428 -19.05 -12.23 1.97
CA TYR A 428 -19.39 -13.62 1.68
C TYR A 428 -19.59 -14.37 3.00
N GLU A 429 -20.66 -15.15 3.07
CA GLU A 429 -21.03 -16.01 4.21
C GLU A 429 -21.17 -17.45 3.73
N LYS A 430 -20.75 -18.40 4.56
CA LYS A 430 -20.96 -19.83 4.33
C LYS A 430 -22.35 -20.24 4.83
N HIS A 431 -23.13 -20.86 3.95
CA HIS A 431 -24.42 -21.45 4.29
C HIS A 431 -24.33 -22.97 4.13
N GLU A 432 -24.74 -23.75 5.15
CA GLU A 432 -24.72 -25.22 5.06
C GLU A 432 -25.57 -25.78 3.91
N LYS A 433 -26.69 -25.09 3.62
CA LYS A 433 -27.68 -25.47 2.59
C LYS A 433 -28.03 -24.23 1.75
N PRO A 434 -27.27 -23.92 0.69
CA PRO A 434 -27.49 -22.74 -0.14
C PRO A 434 -28.62 -22.97 -1.16
N GLU A 435 -29.86 -22.62 -0.79
CA GLU A 435 -31.04 -22.83 -1.63
C GLU A 435 -31.14 -21.81 -2.78
N THR A 436 -30.92 -20.52 -2.47
CA THR A 436 -30.98 -19.42 -3.44
C THR A 436 -29.66 -19.25 -4.19
N GLU A 437 -29.70 -18.74 -5.43
CA GLU A 437 -28.49 -18.43 -6.21
C GLU A 437 -27.56 -17.43 -5.49
N LYS A 438 -28.12 -16.48 -4.72
CA LYS A 438 -27.33 -15.56 -3.90
C LYS A 438 -26.50 -16.31 -2.84
N GLN A 439 -27.09 -17.31 -2.18
CA GLN A 439 -26.37 -18.16 -1.21
C GLN A 439 -25.35 -19.06 -1.91
N LYS A 440 -25.65 -19.60 -3.12
CA LYS A 440 -24.70 -20.44 -3.88
C LYS A 440 -23.48 -19.64 -4.34
N VAL A 441 -23.67 -18.40 -4.79
CA VAL A 441 -22.58 -17.46 -5.11
C VAL A 441 -21.82 -17.05 -3.85
N SER A 442 -22.52 -16.78 -2.73
CA SER A 442 -21.90 -16.50 -1.43
C SER A 442 -20.97 -17.64 -1.00
N ASN A 443 -21.47 -18.88 -0.98
CA ASN A 443 -20.66 -20.08 -0.68
C ASN A 443 -19.46 -20.22 -1.61
N ARG A 444 -19.64 -20.07 -2.93
CA ARG A 444 -18.54 -20.19 -3.90
C ARG A 444 -17.44 -19.17 -3.64
N ASN A 445 -17.83 -17.92 -3.38
CA ASN A 445 -16.89 -16.83 -3.13
C ASN A 445 -16.27 -16.91 -1.72
N TYR A 446 -16.99 -17.45 -0.73
CA TYR A 446 -16.45 -17.78 0.58
C TYR A 446 -15.39 -18.88 0.46
N GLU A 447 -15.72 -20.06 -0.09
CA GLU A 447 -14.79 -21.20 -0.15
C GLU A 447 -13.54 -20.90 -0.97
N ALA A 448 -13.67 -20.12 -2.06
CA ALA A 448 -12.53 -19.65 -2.85
C ALA A 448 -11.57 -18.72 -2.09
N ASN A 449 -12.06 -18.06 -1.03
CA ASN A 449 -11.32 -17.03 -0.29
C ASN A 449 -11.26 -17.27 1.24
N LYS A 450 -11.61 -18.49 1.69
CA LYS A 450 -11.83 -18.82 3.11
C LYS A 450 -10.63 -18.52 4.01
N SER A 451 -9.42 -18.46 3.46
CA SER A 451 -8.22 -18.03 4.17
C SER A 451 -8.35 -16.63 4.79
N VAL A 452 -9.18 -15.74 4.24
CA VAL A 452 -9.43 -14.42 4.85
C VAL A 452 -10.12 -14.55 6.20
N ASP A 453 -11.02 -15.52 6.37
CA ASP A 453 -11.71 -15.78 7.64
C ASP A 453 -10.84 -16.68 8.56
N GLU A 454 -10.21 -17.72 8.01
CA GLU A 454 -9.29 -18.62 8.74
C GLU A 454 -8.05 -17.88 9.32
N GLU A 455 -7.65 -16.75 8.73
CA GLU A 455 -6.60 -15.84 9.25
C GLU A 455 -7.08 -14.84 10.30
N ASN A 456 -8.40 -14.69 10.50
CA ASN A 456 -8.99 -13.68 11.38
C ASN A 456 -9.80 -14.29 12.53
N ASN A 457 -11.11 -14.49 12.35
CA ASN A 457 -12.03 -14.83 13.44
C ASN A 457 -12.67 -16.23 13.30
N ASN A 458 -12.68 -16.79 12.09
CA ASN A 458 -13.23 -18.10 11.73
C ASN A 458 -14.74 -18.24 12.05
N ASP A 459 -15.52 -17.16 11.92
CA ASP A 459 -16.97 -17.09 12.19
C ASP A 459 -17.85 -17.55 11.00
N GLN A 460 -17.21 -18.01 9.93
CA GLN A 460 -17.76 -18.45 8.65
C GLN A 460 -18.28 -17.30 7.76
N LYS A 461 -17.73 -16.09 7.96
CA LYS A 461 -18.02 -14.88 7.17
C LYS A 461 -16.73 -14.14 6.86
N ILE A 462 -16.64 -13.64 5.63
CA ILE A 462 -15.60 -12.71 5.21
C ILE A 462 -16.20 -11.30 5.27
N GLN A 463 -15.74 -10.46 6.19
CA GLN A 463 -16.22 -9.09 6.42
C GLN A 463 -15.30 -8.06 5.76
N ARG A 464 -15.83 -6.86 5.46
CA ARG A 464 -15.05 -5.74 4.87
C ARG A 464 -13.81 -5.40 5.72
N SER A 465 -13.88 -5.48 7.04
CA SER A 465 -12.73 -5.24 7.93
C SER A 465 -11.55 -6.18 7.73
N GLU A 466 -11.80 -7.45 7.42
CA GLU A 466 -10.80 -8.53 7.40
C GLU A 466 -10.05 -8.55 6.08
N ILE A 467 -10.76 -8.44 4.96
CA ILE A 467 -10.12 -8.26 3.65
C ILE A 467 -9.33 -6.95 3.57
N LEU A 468 -9.85 -5.87 4.16
CA LEU A 468 -9.09 -4.62 4.30
C LEU A 468 -7.95 -4.74 5.31
N GLY A 469 -7.92 -5.76 6.17
CA GLY A 469 -6.76 -6.13 6.99
C GLY A 469 -5.55 -6.46 6.11
N ARG A 470 -5.70 -7.35 5.13
CA ARG A 470 -4.63 -7.69 4.17
C ARG A 470 -4.12 -6.47 3.40
N TYR A 471 -5.03 -5.60 2.93
CA TYR A 471 -4.67 -4.33 2.28
C TYR A 471 -3.89 -3.40 3.23
N ARG A 472 -4.34 -3.23 4.48
CA ARG A 472 -3.70 -2.35 5.47
C ARG A 472 -2.30 -2.84 5.86
N ILE A 473 -2.12 -4.16 6.00
CA ILE A 473 -0.81 -4.79 6.22
C ILE A 473 0.11 -4.50 5.03
N SER A 474 -0.34 -4.82 3.81
CA SER A 474 0.41 -4.55 2.57
C SER A 474 0.80 -3.08 2.43
N PHE A 475 -0.10 -2.14 2.76
CA PHE A 475 0.19 -0.72 2.71
C PHE A 475 1.27 -0.32 3.74
N ALA A 476 1.17 -0.83 4.97
CA ALA A 476 2.11 -0.53 6.05
C ALA A 476 3.53 -1.09 5.79
N GLU A 477 3.62 -2.36 5.38
CA GLU A 477 4.88 -2.98 4.93
C GLU A 477 5.50 -2.21 3.75
N GLY A 478 4.65 -1.81 2.80
CA GLY A 478 5.04 -1.09 1.60
C GLY A 478 5.73 0.26 1.87
N LEU A 479 5.41 0.94 2.98
CA LEU A 479 6.08 2.18 3.40
C LEU A 479 7.57 1.96 3.70
N LEU A 480 7.96 0.78 4.17
CA LEU A 480 9.35 0.39 4.43
C LEU A 480 10.06 -0.13 3.16
N LYS A 481 9.28 -0.41 2.11
CA LYS A 481 9.68 -1.01 0.82
C LYS A 481 9.56 -0.02 -0.34
N LYS A 482 9.68 1.27 -0.02
CA LYS A 482 9.85 2.36 -1.00
C LYS A 482 11.20 2.22 -1.71
N GLU A 483 11.29 2.84 -2.88
CA GLU A 483 12.56 2.93 -3.60
C GLU A 483 13.59 3.74 -2.80
N LYS A 484 14.83 3.27 -2.80
CA LYS A 484 16.00 3.93 -2.21
C LYS A 484 17.03 4.29 -3.28
N GLY A 485 17.18 3.44 -4.30
CA GLY A 485 17.97 3.70 -5.49
C GLY A 485 17.09 4.25 -6.60
N PHE A 486 16.96 5.58 -6.70
CA PHE A 486 16.30 6.20 -7.84
C PHE A 486 17.25 6.23 -9.05
N SER A 487 17.61 5.04 -9.54
CA SER A 487 18.33 4.84 -10.80
C SER A 487 17.44 5.26 -11.97
N CYS A 488 17.80 6.37 -12.58
CA CYS A 488 17.32 6.77 -13.88
C CYS A 488 18.15 6.07 -14.96
N GLY A 489 18.02 4.75 -15.05
CA GLY A 489 18.66 3.97 -16.12
C GLY A 489 18.18 4.47 -17.47
N GLY A 490 19.09 4.94 -18.31
CA GLY A 490 18.83 5.30 -19.71
C GLY A 490 18.68 4.04 -20.55
N ILE A 491 17.63 3.26 -20.25
CA ILE A 491 17.45 1.84 -20.57
C ILE A 491 18.71 1.03 -20.18
N GLU A 492 18.73 0.61 -18.91
CA GLU A 492 19.65 -0.40 -18.40
C GLU A 492 18.81 -1.58 -17.89
N ASN A 493 18.96 -2.75 -18.52
CA ASN A 493 18.51 -4.01 -17.96
C ASN A 493 19.68 -4.61 -17.16
N GLN A 494 19.47 -4.95 -15.90
CA GLN A 494 20.49 -5.65 -15.11
C GLN A 494 20.35 -7.17 -15.23
N GLU A 495 21.45 -7.79 -15.64
CA GLU A 495 21.96 -9.10 -15.21
C GLU A 495 20.99 -10.07 -14.49
N GLU A 496 20.49 -11.08 -15.20
CA GLU A 496 20.30 -12.41 -14.59
C GLU A 496 21.63 -13.18 -14.68
N SER A 497 22.26 -13.46 -13.55
CA SER A 497 23.62 -14.02 -13.51
C SER A 497 23.68 -15.54 -13.72
N SER A 498 23.20 -16.07 -14.85
CA SER A 498 23.64 -17.36 -15.43
C SER A 498 23.02 -17.67 -16.81
N GLY A 499 23.56 -17.07 -17.89
CA GLY A 499 23.10 -17.38 -19.26
C GLY A 499 23.54 -16.35 -20.30
N ASP A 500 24.80 -16.44 -20.73
CA ASP A 500 25.45 -15.53 -21.68
C ASP A 500 24.57 -15.16 -22.91
N THR A 501 24.23 -13.86 -23.03
CA THR A 501 23.84 -13.17 -24.28
C THR A 501 23.86 -11.64 -24.05
N THR A 502 25.03 -11.01 -24.18
CA THR A 502 25.10 -9.54 -24.31
C THR A 502 24.46 -9.08 -25.62
N GLY A 503 23.73 -7.96 -25.59
CA GLY A 503 23.15 -7.38 -26.79
C GLY A 503 24.22 -6.66 -27.62
N VAL A 504 24.21 -6.87 -28.94
CA VAL A 504 25.13 -6.21 -29.88
C VAL A 504 25.10 -4.67 -29.76
N LEU A 505 23.94 -4.10 -29.47
CA LEU A 505 23.79 -2.66 -29.23
C LEU A 505 24.41 -2.20 -27.91
N ASP A 506 24.41 -3.05 -26.88
CA ASP A 506 25.08 -2.78 -25.61
C ASP A 506 26.62 -2.84 -25.77
N GLU A 507 27.11 -3.77 -26.61
CA GLU A 507 28.52 -3.84 -26.98
C GLU A 507 28.97 -2.64 -27.83
N MET A 508 28.14 -2.14 -28.75
CA MET A 508 28.41 -0.90 -29.48
C MET A 508 28.33 0.33 -28.57
N LYS A 509 27.38 0.38 -27.63
CA LYS A 509 27.32 1.44 -26.61
C LYS A 509 28.59 1.45 -25.76
N ALA A 510 29.04 0.29 -25.29
CA ALA A 510 30.31 0.13 -24.56
C ALA A 510 31.57 0.37 -25.42
N LEU A 511 31.45 0.43 -26.76
CA LEU A 511 32.52 0.89 -27.65
C LEU A 511 32.55 2.43 -27.73
N VAL A 512 31.38 3.05 -27.92
CA VAL A 512 31.23 4.52 -28.03
C VAL A 512 31.51 5.22 -26.69
N ASP A 513 31.04 4.68 -25.58
CA ASP A 513 31.23 5.24 -24.22
C ASP A 513 32.71 5.29 -23.79
N LYS A 514 33.61 4.56 -24.47
CA LYS A 514 35.07 4.69 -24.29
C LYS A 514 35.63 6.02 -24.81
N ASN A 515 34.85 6.79 -25.57
CA ASN A 515 35.24 8.06 -26.18
C ASN A 515 36.54 7.93 -27.00
N ILE A 516 36.62 6.86 -27.81
CA ILE A 516 37.75 6.60 -28.72
C ILE A 516 37.89 7.77 -29.70
N SER A 517 39.12 8.25 -29.90
CA SER A 517 39.40 9.40 -30.76
C SER A 517 39.07 9.10 -32.23
N TYR A 518 38.43 10.06 -32.90
CA TYR A 518 38.21 9.98 -34.34
C TYR A 518 39.55 9.96 -35.09
N SER A 519 39.82 8.88 -35.83
CA SER A 519 41.05 8.72 -36.60
C SER A 519 40.78 7.95 -37.90
N GLN A 520 41.39 8.41 -38.99
CA GLN A 520 41.47 7.67 -40.26
C GLN A 520 42.80 6.92 -40.42
N LEU A 521 43.70 7.03 -39.42
CA LEU A 521 45.02 6.41 -39.34
C LEU A 521 44.99 5.26 -38.32
N GLY A 522 45.30 4.04 -38.74
CA GLY A 522 45.31 2.86 -37.86
C GLY A 522 45.11 1.54 -38.61
N VAL A 523 44.82 0.46 -37.86
CA VAL A 523 44.50 -0.86 -38.42
C VAL A 523 42.98 -1.03 -38.57
N ARG A 524 42.45 -0.62 -39.72
CA ARG A 524 41.01 -0.43 -39.99
C ARG A 524 40.16 -1.70 -40.13
N ASN A 525 40.72 -2.88 -39.88
CA ASN A 525 40.09 -4.19 -40.09
C ASN A 525 40.30 -5.15 -38.90
N SER A 526 40.44 -4.64 -37.68
CA SER A 526 40.83 -5.43 -36.52
C SER A 526 40.15 -4.96 -35.22
N LEU A 527 39.80 -5.92 -34.36
CA LEU A 527 39.41 -5.67 -32.95
C LEU A 527 40.62 -5.70 -31.99
N SER A 528 41.85 -5.71 -32.52
CA SER A 528 43.06 -5.59 -31.70
C SER A 528 43.18 -4.20 -31.08
N GLU A 529 44.01 -4.07 -30.05
CA GLU A 529 44.29 -2.79 -29.36
C GLU A 529 44.62 -1.67 -30.36
N LYS A 530 45.45 -1.96 -31.38
CA LYS A 530 45.83 -1.05 -32.48
C LYS A 530 44.72 -0.73 -33.49
N GLY A 531 43.66 -1.52 -33.53
CA GLY A 531 42.44 -1.24 -34.28
C GLY A 531 41.42 -0.42 -33.47
N LEU A 532 41.66 -0.24 -32.16
CA LEU A 532 40.81 0.52 -31.23
C LEU A 532 41.50 1.80 -30.71
N GLU A 533 42.74 2.08 -31.13
CA GLU A 533 43.47 3.33 -30.86
C GLU A 533 42.76 4.57 -31.46
N GLY A 534 42.02 4.38 -32.55
CA GLY A 534 41.18 5.41 -33.18
C GLY A 534 40.27 4.80 -34.23
N LEU A 535 39.05 5.33 -34.35
CA LEU A 535 37.98 4.79 -35.21
C LEU A 535 37.32 5.93 -35.99
N ASP A 536 36.94 5.70 -37.25
CA ASP A 536 35.96 6.54 -37.94
C ASP A 536 34.59 5.86 -38.08
N CYS A 537 33.66 6.54 -38.75
CA CYS A 537 32.30 6.07 -38.98
C CYS A 537 32.27 4.67 -39.63
N SER A 538 33.18 4.37 -40.56
CA SER A 538 33.20 3.09 -41.27
C SER A 538 33.71 1.93 -40.43
N GLU A 539 34.72 2.13 -39.57
CA GLU A 539 35.15 1.10 -38.63
C GLU A 539 34.03 0.83 -37.62
N THR A 540 33.35 1.88 -37.16
CA THR A 540 32.22 1.77 -36.23
C THR A 540 31.08 0.93 -36.81
N VAL A 541 30.71 1.17 -38.08
CA VAL A 541 29.73 0.35 -38.83
C VAL A 541 30.24 -1.08 -39.05
N SER A 542 31.52 -1.26 -39.39
CA SER A 542 32.09 -2.59 -39.63
C SER A 542 32.12 -3.45 -38.36
N ILE A 543 32.45 -2.86 -37.21
CA ILE A 543 32.39 -3.54 -35.91
C ILE A 543 30.93 -3.92 -35.59
N TYR A 544 29.96 -3.03 -35.83
CA TYR A 544 28.54 -3.35 -35.64
C TYR A 544 28.08 -4.54 -36.51
N LEU A 545 28.44 -4.54 -37.81
CA LEU A 545 28.13 -5.64 -38.72
C LEU A 545 28.79 -6.97 -38.31
N THR A 546 30.03 -6.93 -37.79
CA THR A 546 30.69 -8.13 -37.24
C THR A 546 29.99 -8.63 -35.98
N LYS A 547 29.58 -7.73 -35.09
CA LYS A 547 28.87 -8.09 -33.85
C LYS A 547 27.46 -8.62 -34.12
N LEU A 548 26.76 -8.12 -35.14
CA LEU A 548 25.51 -8.69 -35.63
C LEU A 548 25.66 -10.09 -36.28
N GLY A 549 26.89 -10.59 -36.46
CA GLY A 549 27.14 -11.85 -37.18
C GLY A 549 26.88 -11.73 -38.69
N ILE A 550 26.74 -10.52 -39.23
CA ILE A 550 26.62 -10.29 -40.67
C ILE A 550 27.98 -10.53 -41.34
N THR A 551 29.09 -10.12 -40.71
CA THR A 551 30.45 -10.42 -41.18
C THR A 551 31.20 -11.32 -40.20
N THR A 552 32.02 -12.24 -40.72
CA THR A 552 32.81 -13.19 -39.90
C THR A 552 33.99 -12.53 -39.17
N ASN A 553 34.43 -11.38 -39.67
CA ASN A 553 35.54 -10.57 -39.16
C ASN A 553 35.26 -9.11 -39.51
N VAL A 554 35.92 -8.16 -38.82
CA VAL A 554 35.87 -6.74 -39.19
C VAL A 554 36.48 -6.57 -40.58
N LYS A 555 35.76 -5.88 -41.47
CA LYS A 555 36.17 -5.58 -42.85
C LYS A 555 36.52 -4.09 -42.96
N GLU A 556 37.43 -3.73 -43.86
CA GLU A 556 37.57 -2.32 -44.24
C GLU A 556 36.37 -1.94 -45.13
N ILE A 557 35.54 -0.99 -44.67
CA ILE A 557 34.32 -0.54 -45.36
C ILE A 557 34.49 0.92 -45.75
N ASN A 558 33.92 1.35 -46.88
CA ASN A 558 33.82 2.75 -47.25
C ASN A 558 32.61 2.99 -48.16
N THR A 559 32.20 4.24 -48.35
CA THR A 559 31.05 4.60 -49.21
C THR A 559 31.26 4.28 -50.69
N GLY A 560 32.49 3.99 -51.13
CA GLY A 560 32.82 3.60 -52.50
C GLY A 560 32.52 2.14 -52.84
N ILE A 561 32.36 1.28 -51.83
CA ILE A 561 31.97 -0.15 -51.99
C ILE A 561 30.49 -0.40 -51.62
N MET A 562 29.76 0.64 -51.23
CA MET A 562 28.33 0.61 -50.91
C MET A 562 27.46 1.16 -52.06
N THR A 563 27.93 0.99 -53.30
CA THR A 563 27.29 1.52 -54.53
C THR A 563 26.09 0.72 -55.00
N THR A 564 26.10 -0.59 -54.79
CA THR A 564 24.95 -1.49 -55.04
C THR A 564 24.92 -2.58 -53.97
N GLN A 565 23.76 -3.19 -53.74
CA GLN A 565 23.62 -4.36 -52.86
C GLN A 565 24.62 -5.47 -53.24
N LYS A 566 24.83 -5.71 -54.54
CA LYS A 566 25.75 -6.74 -55.04
C LYS A 566 27.21 -6.43 -54.72
N ASP A 567 27.63 -5.18 -54.91
CA ASP A 567 29.00 -4.76 -54.61
C ASP A 567 29.27 -4.79 -53.10
N PHE A 568 28.30 -4.35 -52.30
CA PHE A 568 28.43 -4.32 -50.85
C PHE A 568 28.47 -5.73 -50.25
N ARG A 569 27.53 -6.62 -50.61
CA ARG A 569 27.53 -8.03 -50.20
C ARG A 569 28.86 -8.73 -50.52
N LYS A 570 29.38 -8.51 -51.73
CA LYS A 570 30.69 -9.02 -52.17
C LYS A 570 31.86 -8.44 -51.35
N ALA A 571 31.80 -7.17 -50.96
CA ALA A 571 32.86 -6.54 -50.16
C ALA A 571 32.87 -7.03 -48.70
N ILE A 572 31.70 -7.21 -48.10
CA ILE A 572 31.57 -7.68 -46.71
C ILE A 572 31.65 -9.21 -46.58
N ASP A 573 31.56 -9.94 -47.69
CA ASP A 573 31.57 -11.41 -47.77
C ASP A 573 30.35 -12.04 -47.05
N SER A 574 29.15 -11.51 -47.36
CA SER A 574 27.89 -11.92 -46.73
C SER A 574 26.66 -11.56 -47.57
N GLU A 575 25.68 -12.44 -47.57
CA GLU A 575 24.35 -12.19 -48.16
C GLU A 575 23.34 -11.63 -47.12
N ASN A 576 23.70 -11.52 -45.84
CA ASN A 576 22.79 -11.17 -44.74
C ASN A 576 22.49 -9.66 -44.60
N ILE A 577 22.42 -8.93 -45.73
CA ILE A 577 22.06 -7.50 -45.77
C ILE A 577 21.41 -7.15 -47.11
N ASP A 578 20.31 -6.40 -47.10
CA ASP A 578 19.56 -5.98 -48.31
C ASP A 578 19.54 -4.45 -48.43
N PHE A 579 19.41 -3.95 -49.66
CA PHE A 579 19.06 -2.56 -49.92
C PHE A 579 17.57 -2.36 -49.65
N VAL A 580 17.19 -1.22 -49.05
CA VAL A 580 15.78 -0.96 -48.74
C VAL A 580 15.15 -0.15 -49.89
N ASP A 581 14.40 -0.84 -50.74
CA ASP A 581 13.66 -0.23 -51.85
C ASP A 581 12.74 0.91 -51.36
N GLY A 582 12.78 2.05 -52.07
CA GLY A 582 12.01 3.25 -51.73
C GLY A 582 12.60 4.11 -50.62
N SER A 583 13.82 3.83 -50.16
CA SER A 583 14.54 4.66 -49.18
C SER A 583 14.87 6.08 -49.66
N ASP A 584 14.85 6.35 -50.97
CA ASP A 584 15.00 7.68 -51.58
C ASP A 584 13.75 8.60 -51.44
N SER A 585 12.69 8.14 -50.77
CA SER A 585 11.42 8.90 -50.63
C SER A 585 11.43 9.80 -49.39
N ASP A 586 10.97 11.05 -49.51
CA ASP A 586 10.80 11.99 -48.38
C ASP A 586 9.84 11.46 -47.29
N ASP A 587 8.91 10.57 -47.65
CA ASP A 587 7.97 9.89 -46.73
C ASP A 587 8.54 8.59 -46.11
N PHE A 588 9.76 8.18 -46.48
CA PHE A 588 10.37 6.95 -45.99
C PHE A 588 10.63 7.00 -44.48
N LYS A 589 10.24 5.92 -43.78
CA LYS A 589 10.39 5.79 -42.33
C LYS A 589 11.37 4.66 -42.03
N PRO A 590 12.64 4.98 -41.74
CA PRO A 590 13.66 3.98 -41.44
C PRO A 590 13.34 3.26 -40.13
N LYS A 591 13.86 2.05 -40.00
CA LYS A 591 13.72 1.17 -38.85
C LYS A 591 15.04 1.09 -38.09
N LYS A 592 14.94 0.76 -36.81
CA LYS A 592 16.11 0.48 -35.97
C LYS A 592 16.90 -0.69 -36.55
N GLY A 593 18.19 -0.47 -36.84
CA GLY A 593 19.06 -1.39 -37.56
C GLY A 593 19.33 -1.00 -39.03
N ASP A 594 18.58 -0.06 -39.61
CA ASP A 594 18.86 0.46 -40.95
C ASP A 594 20.17 1.27 -40.95
N ILE A 595 20.98 1.13 -42.01
CA ILE A 595 22.28 1.81 -42.18
C ILE A 595 22.16 2.86 -43.28
N PHE A 596 22.54 4.10 -42.97
CA PHE A 596 22.53 5.21 -43.92
C PHE A 596 23.91 5.42 -44.54
N VAL A 597 23.92 5.66 -45.86
CA VAL A 597 25.09 6.09 -46.61
C VAL A 597 24.80 7.47 -47.18
N TRP A 598 25.65 8.47 -46.90
CA TRP A 598 25.53 9.77 -47.57
C TRP A 598 26.85 10.24 -48.15
N ARG A 599 26.72 11.00 -49.24
CA ARG A 599 27.83 11.53 -50.03
C ARG A 599 27.53 12.97 -50.39
N ARG A 600 28.25 13.89 -49.76
CA ARG A 600 28.24 15.32 -50.09
C ARG A 600 29.42 15.63 -51.01
N SER A 601 29.45 16.84 -51.57
CA SER A 601 30.59 17.35 -52.34
C SER A 601 31.80 17.70 -51.47
N ASP A 602 31.61 17.89 -50.16
CA ASP A 602 32.60 18.25 -49.15
C ASP A 602 32.99 17.09 -48.20
N GLY A 603 32.30 15.94 -48.28
CA GLY A 603 32.62 14.77 -47.44
C GLY A 603 31.68 13.56 -47.64
N VAL A 604 32.11 12.40 -47.17
CA VAL A 604 31.36 11.13 -47.15
C VAL A 604 31.17 10.64 -45.73
N GLY A 605 30.05 9.99 -45.45
CA GLY A 605 29.73 9.49 -44.11
C GLY A 605 28.76 8.31 -44.09
N LEU A 606 28.73 7.66 -42.92
CA LEU A 606 27.98 6.45 -42.61
C LEU A 606 27.42 6.57 -41.18
N ASP A 607 26.18 6.13 -40.97
CA ASP A 607 25.53 6.11 -39.65
C ASP A 607 24.49 4.97 -39.59
N VAL A 608 24.02 4.64 -38.39
CA VAL A 608 23.10 3.52 -38.12
C VAL A 608 21.93 4.02 -37.27
N LEU A 609 20.69 3.70 -37.66
CA LEU A 609 19.54 4.02 -36.82
C LEU A 609 19.52 3.09 -35.59
N THR A 610 19.79 3.66 -34.43
CA THR A 610 19.96 2.96 -33.13
C THR A 610 18.71 2.86 -32.28
#